data_AF-A8S0I0-F1
#
_entry.id   AF-A8S0I0-F1
#
_cell.length_a   1.000
_cell.length_b   1.000
_cell.length_c   1.000
_cell.angle_alpha   90.00
_cell.angle_beta   90.00
_cell.angle_gamma   90.00
#
_symmetry.space_group_name_H-M   'P 1'
#
loop_
_entity.id
_entity.type
_entity.pdbx_description
1 polymer ?
#
loop_
_entity_poly.entity_id
_entity_poly.type
_entity_poly.pdbx_seq_one_letter_code
_entity_poly.pdbx_strand_id
1 'polypeptide(L)' 'MELSLIKALVVSMAISAVWYGMEWMQYQELQWDRKCDNVVWALYLVVLWWLFAHQN' A
#
# COMPACT_ATOMS: atom_id res chain seq x y z
N MET A 1 4.89 14.69 -11.71
CA MET A 1 3.78 14.56 -10.75
C MET A 1 2.95 13.31 -11.00
N GLU A 2 2.52 13.04 -12.24
CA GLU A 2 1.77 11.82 -12.57
C GLU A 2 2.61 10.54 -12.43
N LEU A 3 3.84 10.53 -12.94
CA LEU A 3 4.72 9.34 -12.83
C LEU A 3 5.05 8.96 -11.38
N SER A 4 5.25 9.94 -10.50
CA SER A 4 5.53 9.67 -9.08
C SER A 4 4.31 9.07 -8.37
N LEU A 5 3.11 9.52 -8.72
CA LEU A 5 1.87 8.94 -8.18
C LEU A 5 1.67 7.51 -8.68
N ILE A 6 1.93 7.24 -9.97
CA ILE A 6 1.87 5.87 -10.52
C ILE A 6 2.86 4.94 -9.81
N LYS A 7 4.11 5.38 -9.61
CA LYS A 7 5.11 4.62 -8.84
C LYS A 7 4.62 4.33 -7.42
N ALA A 8 4.07 5.33 -6.75
CA ALA A 8 3.53 5.17 -5.40
C ALA A 8 2.36 4.19 -5.34
N LEU A 9 1.44 4.24 -6.31
CA LEU A 9 0.32 3.31 -6.42
C LEU A 9 0.80 1.88 -6.64
N VAL A 10 1.71 1.65 -7.57
CA VAL A 10 2.27 0.31 -7.85
C VAL A 10 2.92 -0.29 -6.61
N VAL A 11 3.74 0.49 -5.90
CA VAL A 11 4.40 0.01 -4.68
C VAL A 11 3.38 -0.23 -3.55
N SER A 12 2.39 0.65 -3.39
CA SER A 12 1.34 0.47 -2.37
C SER A 12 0.49 -0.77 -2.63
N MET A 13 0.19 -1.07 -3.89
CA MET A 13 -0.50 -2.32 -4.28
C MET A 13 0.36 -3.55 -4.01
N ALA A 14 1.67 -3.49 -4.28
CA ALA A 14 2.59 -4.59 -3.98
C ALA A 14 2.66 -4.87 -2.47
N ILE A 15 2.73 -3.82 -1.63
CA ILE A 15 2.67 -3.94 -0.17
C ILE A 15 1.35 -4.60 0.25
N SER A 16 0.23 -4.17 -0.33
CA SER A 16 -1.10 -4.74 -0.03
C SER A 16 -1.18 -6.23 -0.39
N ALA A 17 -0.62 -6.63 -1.53
CA ALA A 17 -0.58 -8.02 -1.94
C ALA A 17 0.23 -8.89 -0.98
N VAL A 18 1.39 -8.40 -0.51
CA VAL A 18 2.20 -9.10 0.51
C VAL A 18 1.43 -9.19 1.83
N TRP A 19 0.81 -8.10 2.26
CA TRP A 19 0.02 -8.05 3.49
C TRP A 19 -1.11 -9.08 3.50
N TYR A 20 -1.93 -9.13 2.45
CA TYR A 20 -3.00 -10.12 2.32
C TYR A 20 -2.47 -11.55 2.16
N GLY A 21 -1.32 -11.73 1.50
CA GLY A 21 -0.65 -13.03 1.46
C GLY A 21 -0.23 -13.53 2.84
N MET A 22 0.37 -12.66 3.66
CA MET A 22 0.73 -12.98 5.04
C MET A 22 -0.49 -13.22 5.92
N GLU A 23 -1.55 -12.44 5.74
CA GLU A 23 -2.81 -12.61 6.45
C GLU A 23 -3.43 -13.98 6.18
N TRP A 24 -3.48 -14.40 4.92
CA TRP A 24 -3.95 -15.74 4.55
C TRP A 24 -3.11 -16.84 5.20
N MET A 25 -1.79 -16.70 5.22
CA MET A 25 -0.91 -17.68 5.88
C MET A 25 -1.20 -17.78 7.38
N GLN A 26 -1.46 -16.66 8.05
CA GLN A 26 -1.66 -16.60 9.49
C GLN A 26 -3.05 -17.03 9.95
N TYR A 27 -4.10 -16.57 9.27
CA TYR A 27 -5.49 -16.75 9.72
C TYR A 27 -6.28 -17.72 8.86
N GLN A 28 -5.73 -18.15 7.71
CA GLN A 28 -6.45 -18.95 6.71
C GLN A 28 -7.74 -18.29 6.20
N GLU A 29 -7.84 -16.97 6.36
CA GLU A 29 -8.96 -16.14 5.95
C GLU A 29 -8.44 -14.74 5.60
N LEU A 30 -9.01 -14.12 4.57
CA LEU A 30 -8.71 -12.73 4.20
C LEU A 30 -9.67 -11.80 4.93
N GLN A 31 -9.13 -10.89 5.74
CA GLN A 31 -9.91 -9.92 6.48
C GLN A 31 -10.06 -8.65 5.64
N TRP A 32 -11.05 -8.68 4.77
CA TRP A 32 -11.37 -7.56 3.91
C TRP A 32 -11.89 -6.35 4.70
N ASP A 33 -11.67 -5.15 4.15
CA ASP A 33 -12.29 -3.89 4.59
C ASP A 33 -12.06 -3.50 6.05
N ARG A 34 -10.92 -3.89 6.63
CA ARG A 34 -10.53 -3.38 7.94
C ARG A 34 -10.21 -1.89 7.84
N LYS A 35 -10.88 -1.09 8.67
CA LYS A 35 -10.68 0.38 8.70
C LYS A 35 -9.22 0.78 8.90
N CYS A 36 -8.47 0.01 9.69
CA CYS A 36 -7.04 0.24 9.90
C CYS A 36 -6.26 0.12 8.58
N ASP A 37 -6.53 -0.93 7.80
CA ASP A 37 -5.83 -1.21 6.54
C ASP A 37 -6.07 -0.10 5.52
N ASN A 38 -7.27 0.47 5.46
CA ASN A 38 -7.58 1.63 4.61
C ASN A 38 -6.76 2.87 5.00
N VAL A 39 -6.62 3.13 6.30
CA VAL A 39 -5.82 4.25 6.81
C VAL A 39 -4.34 4.04 6.52
N VAL A 40 -3.83 2.84 6.80
CA VAL A 40 -2.42 2.47 6.58
C VAL A 40 -2.08 2.52 5.09
N TRP A 41 -2.95 2.02 4.22
CA TRP A 41 -2.79 2.10 2.77
C TRP A 41 -2.71 3.54 2.28
N ALA A 42 -3.58 4.43 2.77
CA ALA A 42 -3.55 5.85 2.43
C ALA A 42 -2.26 6.53 2.90
N LEU A 43 -1.78 6.20 4.10
CA LEU A 43 -0.51 6.71 4.63
C LEU A 43 0.67 6.25 3.77
N TYR A 44 0.74 4.97 3.40
CA TYR A 44 1.78 4.47 2.49
C TYR A 44 1.74 5.19 1.15
N LEU A 45 0.56 5.36 0.56
CA LEU A 45 0.41 6.03 -0.73
C LEU A 45 0.91 7.48 -0.67
N VAL A 46 0.53 8.24 0.36
CA VAL A 46 0.94 9.65 0.52
C VAL A 46 2.44 9.76 0.74
N VAL A 47 3.01 8.94 1.63
CA VAL A 47 4.45 8.97 1.93
C VAL A 47 5.27 8.56 0.72
N LEU A 48 4.91 7.47 0.04
CA LEU A 48 5.60 7.00 -1.17
C LEU A 48 5.49 8.01 -2.30
N TRP A 49 4.31 8.62 -2.48
CA TRP A 49 4.14 9.66 -3.49
C TRP A 49 5.04 10.87 -3.21
N TRP A 50 5.09 11.33 -1.95
CA TRP A 50 5.96 12.43 -1.55
C TRP A 50 7.43 12.09 -1.80
N LEU A 51 7.89 10.89 -1.39
CA LEU A 51 9.25 10.41 -1.63
C LEU A 51 9.58 10.36 -3.12
N PHE A 52 8.72 9.75 -3.94
CA PHE A 52 8.94 9.67 -5.39
C PHE A 52 8.83 11.03 -6.10
N ALA A 53 8.09 11.98 -5.55
CA ALA A 53 8.00 13.33 -6.08
C ALA A 53 9.22 14.20 -5.74
N HIS A 54 9.94 13.88 -4.67
CA HIS A 54 11.14 14.59 -4.19
C HIS A 54 12.43 13.77 -4.36
N GLN A 55 12.36 12.69 -5.14
CA GLN A 55 13.53 11.91 -5.49
C GLN A 55 14.32 12.68 -6.57
N ASN A 56 15.33 13.44 -6.12
CA ASN A 56 16.27 14.17 -6.98
C ASN A 56 17.11 13.22 -7.83
#